data_AF-A0A453HYZ2-F1
#
_entry.id   AF-A0A453HYZ2-F1
#
_cell.length_a   1.000
_cell.length_b   1.000
_cell.length_c   1.000
_cell.angle_alpha   90.00
_cell.angle_beta   90.00
_cell.angle_gamma   90.00
#
_symmetry.space_group_name_H-M   'P 1'
#
loop_
_entity.id
_entity.type
_entity.pdbx_description
1 polymer ?
#
loop_
_entity_poly.entity_id
_entity_poly.type
_entity_poly.pdbx_seq_one_letter_code
_entity_poly.pdbx_strand_id
1 'polypeptide(L)'
;MFRYFVATDCLSVYTEMIMIQSPGSLTCYHLFIYFQGLVPRAKLLLSLGGTFFLAFGPLIIVTVSLFAGLYLYFGQSFVHDGSKKPVAPPPYIDPYELLEDDRISRPSLDVF
;
A
#
# COMPACT_ATOMS: atom_id res chain seq x y z
N MET A 1 43.43 -13.00 13.98
CA MET A 1 42.31 -12.49 13.17
C MET A 1 42.15 -10.99 13.43
N PHE A 2 43.13 -10.18 13.00
CA PHE A 2 43.14 -8.71 13.13
C PHE A 2 43.95 -8.18 11.95
N ARG A 3 43.30 -7.87 10.83
CA ARG A 3 43.97 -7.34 9.62
C ARG A 3 43.17 -6.21 8.94
N TYR A 4 42.42 -5.43 9.72
CA TYR A 4 41.65 -4.29 9.18
C TYR A 4 41.82 -2.97 9.94
N PHE A 5 42.64 -2.90 10.99
CA PHE A 5 42.67 -1.72 11.88
C PHE A 5 43.75 -0.68 11.55
N VAL A 6 44.74 -0.98 10.69
CA VAL A 6 45.92 -0.08 10.50
C VAL A 6 45.86 0.80 9.24
N ALA A 7 44.90 0.57 8.32
CA ALA A 7 44.80 1.36 7.08
C ALA A 7 43.78 2.52 7.14
N THR A 8 42.85 2.50 8.10
CA THR A 8 41.81 3.51 8.25
C THR A 8 42.32 4.81 8.87
N ASP A 9 43.32 4.75 9.75
CA ASP A 9 43.74 5.93 10.51
C ASP A 9 44.63 6.88 9.70
N CYS A 10 45.50 6.35 8.84
CA CYS A 10 46.43 7.17 8.05
C CYS A 10 45.73 7.90 6.89
N LEU A 11 44.71 7.28 6.30
CA LEU A 11 43.89 7.90 5.26
C LEU A 11 42.93 8.94 5.86
N SER A 12 42.39 8.69 7.06
CA SER A 12 41.56 9.65 7.78
C SER A 12 42.32 10.95 8.04
N VAL A 13 43.56 10.90 8.51
CA VAL A 13 44.36 12.11 8.79
C VAL A 13 44.76 12.87 7.51
N TYR A 14 45.07 12.15 6.42
CA TYR A 14 45.37 12.78 5.12
C TYR A 14 44.14 13.41 4.46
N THR A 15 42.95 12.79 4.62
CA THR A 15 41.69 13.37 4.17
C THR A 15 41.34 14.61 4.98
N GLU A 16 41.46 14.59 6.30
CA GLU A 16 41.22 15.77 7.16
C GLU A 16 42.13 16.97 6.77
N MET A 17 43.40 16.74 6.45
CA MET A 17 44.34 17.79 6.00
C MET A 17 44.03 18.38 4.62
N ILE A 18 43.47 17.60 3.69
CA ILE A 18 43.11 18.08 2.34
C ILE A 18 41.75 18.82 2.36
N MET A 19 40.88 18.52 3.32
CA MET A 19 39.50 19.01 3.41
C MET A 19 39.37 20.46 3.89
N ILE A 20 40.43 21.07 4.43
CA ILE A 20 40.41 22.45 4.95
C ILE A 20 40.65 23.51 3.84
N GLN A 21 41.20 23.13 2.68
CA GLN A 21 41.77 24.13 1.74
C GLN A 21 40.93 24.44 0.48
N SER A 22 39.80 23.76 0.21
CA SER A 22 39.03 24.06 -1.02
C SER A 22 37.50 23.91 -0.86
N PRO A 23 36.73 25.01 -1.03
CA PRO A 23 35.26 24.98 -0.90
C PRO A 23 34.56 24.13 -1.97
N GLY A 24 35.22 23.82 -3.10
CA GLY A 24 34.72 22.93 -4.15
C GLY A 24 34.90 21.43 -3.86
N SER A 25 35.75 21.08 -2.88
CA SER A 25 36.01 19.69 -2.49
C SER A 25 34.85 19.13 -1.66
N LEU A 26 34.35 19.92 -0.70
CA LEU A 26 33.33 19.52 0.27
C LEU A 26 31.99 19.13 -0.38
N THR A 27 31.56 19.84 -1.42
CA THR A 27 30.34 19.53 -2.18
C THR A 27 30.46 18.24 -2.99
N CYS A 28 31.65 17.96 -3.53
CA CYS A 28 31.94 16.73 -4.26
C CYS A 28 31.96 15.50 -3.32
N TYR A 29 32.55 15.62 -2.12
CA TYR A 29 32.54 14.54 -1.14
C TYR A 29 31.14 14.28 -0.55
N HIS A 30 30.34 15.34 -0.34
CA HIS A 30 28.96 15.18 0.10
C HIS A 30 28.13 14.39 -0.91
N LEU A 31 28.34 14.66 -2.20
CA LEU A 31 27.71 13.93 -3.29
C LEU A 31 28.23 12.49 -3.40
N PHE A 32 29.54 12.26 -3.19
CA PHE A 32 30.14 10.93 -3.22
C PHE A 32 29.63 10.02 -2.09
N ILE A 33 29.52 10.54 -0.87
CA ILE A 33 28.93 9.83 0.29
C ILE A 33 27.46 9.54 0.03
N TYR A 34 26.73 10.50 -0.55
CA TYR A 34 25.34 10.34 -0.93
C TYR A 34 25.14 9.19 -1.93
N PHE A 35 25.95 9.11 -3.00
CA PHE A 35 25.85 8.02 -3.97
C PHE A 35 26.28 6.66 -3.40
N GLN A 36 27.31 6.60 -2.54
CA GLN A 36 27.69 5.35 -1.86
C GLN A 36 26.57 4.81 -0.96
N GLY A 37 25.80 5.68 -0.31
CA GLY A 37 24.68 5.27 0.57
C GLY A 37 23.36 5.04 -0.15
N LEU A 38 23.08 5.78 -1.23
CA LEU A 38 21.80 5.75 -1.93
C LEU A 38 21.66 4.52 -2.83
N VAL A 39 22.71 4.14 -3.56
CA VAL A 39 22.66 3.01 -4.51
C VAL A 39 22.35 1.68 -3.81
N PRO A 40 22.98 1.31 -2.67
CA PRO A 40 22.63 0.09 -1.94
C PRO A 40 21.19 0.09 -1.39
N ARG A 41 20.69 1.25 -0.93
CA ARG A 41 19.32 1.39 -0.42
C ARG A 41 18.28 1.33 -1.53
N ALA A 42 18.54 1.96 -2.67
CA ALA A 42 17.71 1.88 -3.86
C ALA A 42 17.62 0.43 -4.38
N LYS A 43 18.72 -0.32 -4.35
CA LYS A 43 18.71 -1.76 -4.72
C LYS A 43 17.82 -2.59 -3.81
N LEU A 44 17.82 -2.32 -2.51
CA LEU A 44 16.97 -3.03 -1.55
C LEU A 44 15.49 -2.70 -1.81
N LEU A 45 15.15 -1.41 -1.96
CA LEU A 45 13.78 -0.99 -2.29
C LEU A 45 13.30 -1.52 -3.63
N LEU A 46 14.18 -1.51 -4.65
CA LEU A 46 13.87 -2.01 -5.99
C LEU A 46 13.68 -3.53 -5.99
N SER A 47 14.50 -4.27 -5.23
CA SER A 47 14.34 -5.72 -5.10
C SER A 47 13.05 -6.08 -4.36
N LEU A 48 12.73 -5.34 -3.30
CA LEU A 48 11.55 -5.60 -2.49
C LEU A 48 10.28 -5.20 -3.26
N GLY A 49 10.17 -3.99 -3.78
CA GLY A 49 9.02 -3.55 -4.57
C GLY A 49 8.90 -4.23 -5.94
N GLY A 50 10.03 -4.51 -6.61
CA GLY A 50 10.05 -5.09 -7.95
C GLY A 50 9.60 -6.55 -7.99
N THR A 51 9.88 -7.34 -6.96
CA THR A 51 9.40 -8.73 -6.89
C THR A 51 7.88 -8.81 -6.78
N PHE A 52 7.24 -7.97 -5.95
CA PHE A 52 5.78 -7.87 -5.91
C PHE A 52 5.22 -7.37 -7.25
N PHE A 53 5.83 -6.34 -7.84
CA PHE A 53 5.34 -5.80 -9.11
C PHE A 53 5.45 -6.80 -10.27
N LEU A 54 6.52 -7.60 -10.36
CA LEU A 54 6.67 -8.61 -11.41
C LEU A 54 5.84 -9.87 -11.14
N ALA A 55 5.68 -10.28 -9.88
CA ALA A 55 4.85 -11.42 -9.53
C ALA A 55 3.36 -11.15 -9.75
N PHE A 56 2.88 -9.96 -9.38
CA PHE A 56 1.47 -9.58 -9.50
C PHE A 56 1.16 -8.78 -10.76
N GLY A 57 2.16 -8.23 -11.45
CA GLY A 57 2.01 -7.42 -12.66
C GLY A 57 1.17 -8.08 -13.75
N PRO A 58 1.45 -9.34 -14.14
CA PRO A 58 0.63 -10.05 -15.11
C PRO A 58 -0.84 -10.19 -14.68
N LEU A 59 -1.09 -10.48 -13.40
CA LEU A 59 -2.44 -10.55 -12.83
C LEU A 59 -3.13 -9.18 -12.85
N ILE A 60 -2.41 -8.11 -12.52
CA ILE A 60 -2.90 -6.73 -12.57
C ILE A 60 -3.28 -6.38 -14.01
N ILE A 61 -2.43 -6.70 -15.00
CA ILE A 61 -2.72 -6.45 -16.41
C ILE A 61 -3.98 -7.21 -16.83
N VAL A 62 -4.07 -8.51 -16.55
CA VAL A 62 -5.24 -9.32 -16.91
C VAL A 62 -6.53 -8.76 -16.30
N THR A 63 -6.51 -8.44 -15.02
CA THR A 63 -7.68 -7.90 -14.32
C THR A 63 -8.06 -6.53 -14.87
N VAL A 64 -7.13 -5.58 -14.96
CA VAL A 64 -7.38 -4.24 -15.52
C VAL A 64 -7.90 -4.33 -16.96
N SER A 65 -7.31 -5.18 -17.81
CA SER A 65 -7.78 -5.39 -19.18
C SER A 65 -9.19 -5.98 -19.23
N LEU A 66 -9.51 -6.95 -18.37
CA LEU A 66 -10.84 -7.54 -18.29
C LEU A 66 -11.87 -6.50 -17.84
N PHE A 67 -11.61 -5.76 -16.76
CA PHE A 67 -12.50 -4.70 -16.28
C PHE A 67 -12.65 -3.57 -17.31
N ALA A 68 -11.56 -3.17 -17.99
CA ALA A 68 -11.61 -2.19 -19.06
C ALA A 68 -12.43 -2.68 -20.25
N GLY A 69 -12.25 -3.94 -20.68
CA GLY A 69 -13.03 -4.54 -21.76
C GLY A 69 -14.52 -4.61 -21.44
N LEU A 70 -14.87 -5.03 -20.21
CA LEU A 70 -16.25 -5.04 -19.73
C LEU A 70 -16.83 -3.62 -19.70
N TYR A 71 -16.07 -2.63 -19.24
CA TYR A 71 -16.50 -1.24 -19.25
C TYR A 71 -16.68 -0.70 -20.68
N LEU A 72 -15.80 -1.03 -21.63
CA LEU A 72 -15.95 -0.61 -23.03
C LEU A 72 -17.16 -1.27 -23.71
N TYR A 73 -17.49 -2.52 -23.34
CA TYR A 73 -18.63 -3.24 -23.90
C TYR A 73 -19.98 -2.84 -23.27
N PHE A 74 -20.05 -2.77 -21.94
CA PHE A 74 -21.29 -2.49 -21.20
C PHE A 74 -21.46 -0.99 -20.84
N GLY A 75 -20.42 -0.18 -20.96
CA GLY A 75 -20.42 1.24 -20.65
C GLY A 75 -20.77 1.54 -19.19
N GLN A 76 -21.56 2.58 -18.98
CA GLN A 76 -22.10 2.99 -17.68
C GLN A 76 -23.06 1.97 -17.05
N SER A 77 -23.41 0.88 -17.75
CA SER A 77 -24.19 -0.22 -17.15
C SER A 77 -23.32 -1.18 -16.35
N PHE A 78 -22.00 -1.21 -16.59
CA PHE A 78 -21.04 -2.00 -15.84
C PHE A 78 -20.82 -1.47 -14.42
N VAL A 79 -20.78 -0.13 -14.28
CA VAL A 79 -20.62 0.56 -13.01
C VAL A 79 -22.01 0.92 -12.48
N HIS A 80 -22.43 0.28 -11.39
CA HIS A 80 -23.72 0.54 -10.78
C HIS A 80 -23.66 1.76 -9.87
N ASP A 81 -24.00 2.94 -10.41
CA ASP A 81 -24.03 4.21 -9.67
C ASP A 81 -25.17 4.30 -8.63
N GLY A 82 -26.11 3.35 -8.60
CA GLY A 82 -27.27 3.36 -7.70
C GLY A 82 -28.28 4.50 -7.93
N SER A 83 -27.87 5.56 -8.64
CA SER A 83 -28.61 6.80 -8.93
C SER A 83 -29.92 6.58 -9.72
N LYS A 84 -29.99 5.52 -10.52
CA LYS A 84 -31.15 5.22 -11.39
C LYS A 84 -32.42 4.84 -10.62
N LYS A 85 -32.31 4.57 -9.32
CA LYS A 85 -33.45 4.40 -8.42
C LYS A 85 -33.18 5.19 -7.16
N PRO A 86 -33.87 6.33 -6.93
CA PRO A 86 -33.99 6.89 -5.59
C PRO A 86 -34.71 5.85 -4.73
N VAL A 87 -33.94 4.96 -4.12
CA VAL A 87 -34.48 3.99 -3.17
C VAL A 87 -34.60 4.76 -1.87
N ALA A 88 -35.84 5.13 -1.53
CA ALA A 88 -36.14 5.57 -0.18
C ALA A 88 -35.58 4.51 0.80
N PRO A 89 -34.96 4.91 1.91
CA PRO A 89 -34.49 3.95 2.89
C PRO A 89 -35.62 2.97 3.22
N PRO A 90 -35.33 1.67 3.41
CA PRO A 90 -36.34 0.70 3.81
C PRO A 90 -37.14 1.26 5.00
N PRO A 91 -38.48 1.13 5.01
CA PRO A 91 -39.27 1.60 6.13
C PRO A 91 -38.80 0.89 7.40
N TYR A 92 -38.66 1.64 8.49
CA TYR A 92 -38.40 1.04 9.79
C TYR A 92 -39.59 0.16 10.17
N ILE A 93 -39.29 -1.08 10.53
CA ILE A 93 -40.24 -2.04 11.07
C ILE A 93 -39.85 -2.25 12.52
N ASP A 94 -40.85 -2.22 13.41
CA ASP A 94 -40.61 -2.45 14.83
C ASP A 94 -40.13 -3.91 15.03
N PRO A 95 -38.97 -4.13 15.67
CA PRO A 95 -38.46 -5.48 15.91
C PRO A 95 -39.45 -6.38 16.64
N TYR A 96 -40.33 -5.81 17.47
CA TYR A 96 -41.35 -6.59 18.17
C TYR A 96 -42.50 -7.03 17.25
N GLU A 97 -42.82 -6.27 16.21
CA GLU A 97 -43.85 -6.61 15.23
C GLU A 97 -43.49 -7.87 14.43
N LEU A 98 -42.20 -8.05 14.10
CA LEU A 98 -41.67 -9.26 13.45
C LEU A 98 -41.67 -10.50 14.35
N LEU A 99 -41.66 -10.30 15.67
CA LEU A 99 -41.60 -11.38 16.66
C LEU A 99 -43.00 -11.86 17.08
N GLU A 100 -44.07 -11.13 16.73
CA GLU A 100 -45.45 -11.54 17.01
C GLU A 100 -45.91 -12.68 16.09
N ASP A 101 -45.42 -12.75 14.85
CA ASP A 101 -45.70 -13.85 13.91
C ASP A 101 -45.08 -15.18 14.37
N ASP A 102 -43.95 -15.16 15.09
CA ASP A 102 -43.37 -16.36 15.72
C ASP A 102 -44.04 -16.68 17.08
N ARG A 103 -44.90 -15.80 17.59
CA ARG A 103 -45.60 -15.95 18.87
C ARG A 103 -46.88 -16.79 18.79
N ILE A 104 -47.06 -17.53 17.69
CA ILE A 104 -48.20 -18.40 17.35
C ILE A 104 -48.49 -19.51 18.40
N SER A 105 -47.70 -19.65 19.47
CA SER A 105 -47.95 -20.65 20.52
C SER A 105 -47.91 -20.12 21.95
N ARG A 106 -48.52 -18.96 22.24
CA ARG A 106 -48.92 -18.70 23.64
C ARG A 106 -50.27 -19.39 23.90
N PRO A 107 -50.33 -20.49 24.67
CA PRO A 107 -51.61 -20.98 25.17
C PRO A 107 -52.26 -19.87 26.01
N SER A 108 -53.55 -19.61 25.75
CA SER A 108 -54.38 -18.72 26.56
C SER A 108 -54.27 -19.12 28.04
N LEU A 109 -53.81 -18.19 28.88
CA LEU A 109 -53.75 -18.34 30.34
C LEU A 109 -55.16 -18.22 30.95
N ASP A 110 -56.09 -19.07 30.48
CA ASP A 110 -57.43 -19.28 31.07
C ASP A 110 -57.52 -20.64 31.79
N VAL A 111 -56.37 -21.18 32.23
CA VAL A 111 -56.31 -22.37 33.09
C VAL A 111 -55.36 -22.05 34.24
N PHE A 112 -55.89 -21.44 35.31
CA PHE A 112 -55.76 -21.82 36.73
C PHE A 112 -56.37 -20.75 37.63
#